data_AF-A0A7W6WYR5-F1
#
_entry.id   AF-A0A7W6WYR5-F1
#
_cell.length_a   1.000
_cell.length_b   1.000
_cell.length_c   1.000
_cell.angle_alpha   90.00
_cell.angle_beta   90.00
_cell.angle_gamma   90.00
#
_symmetry.space_group_name_H-M   'P 1'
#
loop_
_entity.id
_entity.type
_entity.pdbx_description
1 polymer ?
#
loop_
_entity_poly.entity_id
_entity_poly.type
_entity_poly.pdbx_seq_one_letter_code
_entity_poly.pdbx_strand_id
1 'polypeptide(L)'
;MTAFFRTAPWLALALMLATSPTLAAAGPPPGYVLTDNEDLAFTSPDGATKLEQYMKDSEDLFGVKWQVWARRGDQMTELKPEQGYGAGFRFTSDSQWLVRMQKTGSGEQDLFLYHIENGAFVNATKKSLSDLAWAYFHSRPDTKKMKLDYHISANLMKGTEDGYRWLGVDWPNNRYLLISLSGEMDKHPKNVAVKGLADWKCRYDLKTGKFDVPKMFAKENAEALEWEIKR
;
A
#
# COMPACT_ATOMS: atom_id res chain seq x y z
N MET A 1 70.89 -48.41 14.42
CA MET A 1 70.19 -47.54 15.39
C MET A 1 69.78 -46.26 14.67
N THR A 2 68.67 -45.64 15.11
CA THR A 2 68.06 -44.36 14.70
C THR A 2 67.50 -44.24 13.28
N ALA A 3 66.39 -43.57 12.99
CA ALA A 3 65.05 -43.40 13.58
C ALA A 3 64.19 -42.70 12.49
N PHE A 4 62.89 -42.93 12.56
CA PHE A 4 61.74 -42.37 11.83
C PHE A 4 61.83 -40.89 11.37
N PHE A 5 61.12 -40.50 10.30
CA PHE A 5 59.79 -39.87 10.35
C PHE A 5 59.23 -39.55 8.94
N ARG A 6 57.93 -39.84 8.76
CA ARG A 6 57.08 -39.47 7.61
C ARG A 6 56.70 -37.99 7.70
N THR A 7 56.61 -37.29 6.57
CA THR A 7 55.82 -36.06 6.46
C THR A 7 55.01 -36.07 5.15
N ALA A 8 53.68 -35.98 5.32
CA ALA A 8 52.72 -35.73 4.26
C ALA A 8 52.60 -34.21 4.03
N PRO A 9 52.45 -33.72 2.79
CA PRO A 9 52.23 -32.30 2.56
C PRO A 9 50.75 -31.96 2.84
N TRP A 10 50.53 -31.06 3.79
CA TRP A 10 49.21 -30.52 4.12
C TRP A 10 48.77 -29.47 3.10
N LEU A 11 47.51 -29.56 2.67
CA LEU A 11 46.77 -28.50 1.99
C LEU A 11 46.69 -27.25 2.88
N ALA A 12 47.03 -26.09 2.33
CA ALA A 12 46.64 -24.79 2.88
C ALA A 12 45.71 -24.10 1.87
N LEU A 13 44.40 -24.24 2.07
CA LEU A 13 43.39 -23.47 1.36
C LEU A 13 43.11 -22.20 2.17
N ALA A 14 43.64 -21.06 1.71
CA ALA A 14 43.35 -19.77 2.32
C ALA A 14 41.94 -19.31 1.93
N LEU A 15 41.00 -19.33 2.87
CA LEU A 15 39.71 -18.66 2.73
C LEU A 15 39.93 -17.14 2.85
N MET A 16 39.94 -16.44 1.72
CA MET A 16 39.74 -15.00 1.69
C MET A 16 38.29 -14.70 2.07
N LEU A 17 38.07 -14.21 3.29
CA LEU A 17 36.80 -13.57 3.67
C LEU A 17 36.70 -12.26 2.89
N ALA A 18 36.05 -12.29 1.73
CA ALA A 18 35.61 -11.07 1.07
C ALA A 18 34.53 -10.42 1.96
N THR A 19 34.92 -9.39 2.71
CA THR A 19 33.95 -8.48 3.31
C THR A 19 33.30 -7.70 2.17
N SER A 20 32.13 -8.15 1.72
CA SER A 20 31.28 -7.34 0.85
C SER A 20 31.05 -5.99 1.54
N PRO A 21 31.26 -4.84 0.87
CA PRO A 21 30.89 -3.57 1.45
C PRO A 21 29.40 -3.63 1.81
N THR A 22 29.08 -3.41 3.07
CA THR A 22 27.73 -3.07 3.48
C THR A 22 27.33 -1.86 2.64
N LEU A 23 26.42 -2.06 1.68
CA LEU A 23 25.78 -0.96 0.99
C LEU A 23 25.21 -0.07 2.10
N ALA A 24 25.83 1.09 2.34
CA ALA A 24 25.20 2.12 3.17
C ALA A 24 23.81 2.33 2.56
N ALA A 25 22.76 2.03 3.32
CA ALA A 25 21.39 2.15 2.84
C ALA A 25 21.21 3.59 2.37
N ALA A 26 21.10 3.78 1.06
CA ALA A 26 20.98 5.10 0.48
C ALA A 26 19.71 5.74 1.04
N GLY A 27 19.87 6.87 1.75
CA GLY A 27 18.75 7.67 2.21
C GLY A 27 18.07 8.42 1.05
N PRO A 28 17.09 9.28 1.36
CA PRO A 28 16.47 10.12 0.34
C PRO A 28 17.53 10.96 -0.40
N PRO A 29 17.33 11.25 -1.70
CA PRO A 29 18.23 12.10 -2.46
C PRO A 29 18.36 13.52 -1.88
N PRO A 30 19.40 14.29 -2.25
CA PRO A 30 19.53 15.68 -1.85
C PRO A 30 18.29 16.54 -2.19
N GLY A 31 17.93 17.43 -1.27
CA GLY A 31 16.78 18.34 -1.39
C GLY A 31 15.45 17.80 -0.85
N TYR A 32 15.40 16.51 -0.48
CA TYR A 32 14.29 15.95 0.28
C TYR A 32 14.50 16.18 1.78
N VAL A 33 13.53 16.81 2.43
CA VAL A 33 13.54 17.14 3.85
C VAL A 33 12.50 16.30 4.55
N LEU A 34 12.86 15.70 5.70
CA LEU A 34 11.92 14.94 6.52
C LEU A 34 10.82 15.88 7.02
N THR A 35 9.56 15.49 6.86
CA THR A 35 8.45 16.26 7.43
C THR A 35 8.48 16.19 8.97
N ASP A 36 8.23 17.31 9.61
CA ASP A 36 8.02 17.44 11.05
C ASP A 36 6.54 17.23 11.45
N ASN A 37 5.67 16.90 10.50
CA ASN A 37 4.27 16.60 10.77
C ASN A 37 4.11 15.22 11.43
N GLU A 38 3.71 15.21 12.69
CA GLU A 38 3.46 13.99 13.47
C GLU A 38 2.35 13.11 12.89
N ASP A 39 1.34 13.69 12.22
CA ASP A 39 0.25 12.94 11.57
C ASP A 39 0.74 12.14 10.35
N LEU A 40 1.96 12.44 9.87
CA LEU A 40 2.61 11.76 8.75
C LEU A 40 3.69 10.76 9.21
N ALA A 41 3.88 10.59 10.51
CA ALA A 41 4.76 9.59 11.09
C ALA A 41 3.99 8.31 11.43
N PHE A 42 4.43 7.19 10.88
CA PHE A 42 3.80 5.89 11.14
C PHE A 42 4.85 4.88 11.61
N THR A 43 4.49 4.05 12.58
CA THR A 43 5.34 2.96 13.07
C THR A 43 4.56 1.66 13.00
N SER A 44 5.22 0.58 12.59
CA SER A 44 4.61 -0.76 12.57
C SER A 44 4.19 -1.20 13.98
N PRO A 45 3.15 -2.03 14.12
CA PRO A 45 2.69 -2.54 15.40
C PRO A 45 3.78 -3.21 16.27
N ASP A 46 4.75 -3.88 15.63
CA ASP A 46 5.90 -4.49 16.31
C ASP A 46 7.02 -3.50 16.68
N GLY A 47 6.88 -2.22 16.32
CA GLY A 47 7.86 -1.17 16.54
C GLY A 47 9.11 -1.25 15.65
N ALA A 48 9.23 -2.26 14.79
CA ALA A 48 10.44 -2.52 14.04
C ALA A 48 10.66 -1.59 12.85
N THR A 49 9.58 -1.07 12.26
CA THR A 49 9.64 -0.23 11.06
C THR A 49 8.99 1.12 11.31
N LYS A 50 9.73 2.20 11.04
CA LYS A 50 9.21 3.56 11.00
C LYS A 50 9.07 4.01 9.54
N LEU A 51 7.93 4.57 9.18
CA LEU A 51 7.73 5.23 7.90
C LEU A 51 8.04 6.70 8.04
N GLU A 52 8.93 7.17 7.18
CA GLU A 52 9.40 8.54 7.14
C GLU A 52 9.00 9.15 5.80
N GLN A 53 8.32 10.29 5.85
CA GLN A 53 7.87 10.99 4.65
C GLN A 53 8.75 12.21 4.42
N TYR A 54 9.39 12.24 3.26
CA TYR A 54 10.28 13.31 2.88
C TYR A 54 9.66 14.12 1.76
N MET A 55 9.69 15.44 1.91
CA MET A 55 9.17 16.39 0.94
C MET A 55 10.34 17.13 0.29
N LYS A 56 10.31 17.22 -1.02
CA LYS A 56 11.11 18.17 -1.79
C LYS A 56 10.19 19.28 -2.26
N ASP A 57 10.46 20.47 -1.76
CA ASP A 57 9.68 21.66 -2.07
C ASP A 57 9.95 22.17 -3.50
N SER A 58 9.05 22.99 -4.01
CA SER A 58 9.09 23.56 -5.36
C SER A 58 8.30 24.87 -5.39
N GLU A 59 8.80 25.87 -6.14
CA GLU A 59 8.07 27.13 -6.38
C GLU A 59 6.77 26.91 -7.17
N ASP A 60 6.73 25.86 -8.01
CA ASP A 60 5.51 25.39 -8.66
C ASP A 60 4.78 24.41 -7.73
N LEU A 61 3.49 24.69 -7.46
CA LEU A 61 2.60 23.84 -6.65
C LEU A 61 2.50 22.41 -7.19
N PHE A 62 2.67 22.20 -8.49
CA PHE A 62 2.68 20.87 -9.10
C PHE A 62 4.06 20.20 -9.12
N GLY A 63 5.11 20.94 -8.75
CA GLY A 63 6.49 20.45 -8.68
C GLY A 63 6.88 19.86 -7.32
N VAL A 64 6.02 19.99 -6.31
CA VAL A 64 6.25 19.40 -4.98
C VAL A 64 6.30 17.87 -5.10
N LYS A 65 7.30 17.26 -4.47
CA LYS A 65 7.54 15.81 -4.53
C LYS A 65 7.63 15.21 -3.14
N TRP A 66 7.02 14.05 -2.98
CA TRP A 66 6.97 13.29 -1.75
C TRP A 66 7.53 11.89 -1.98
N GLN A 67 8.49 11.52 -1.15
CA GLN A 67 8.99 10.15 -1.03
C GLN A 67 8.65 9.61 0.34
N VAL A 68 8.37 8.31 0.41
CA VAL A 68 8.20 7.62 1.67
C VAL A 68 9.25 6.54 1.79
N TRP A 69 9.87 6.45 2.96
CA TRP A 69 10.94 5.52 3.25
C TRP A 69 10.59 4.69 4.48
N ALA A 70 10.69 3.37 4.34
CA ALA A 70 10.59 2.45 5.46
C ALA A 70 11.98 2.27 6.09
N ARG A 71 12.14 2.74 7.32
CA ARG A 71 13.36 2.59 8.13
C ARG A 71 13.20 1.45 9.12
N ARG A 72 14.16 0.52 9.10
CA ARG A 72 14.28 -0.60 10.05
C ARG A 72 15.72 -0.71 10.52
N GLY A 73 16.00 -0.25 11.74
CA GLY A 73 17.38 -0.01 12.18
C GLY A 73 18.08 0.97 11.24
N ASP A 74 19.27 0.61 10.75
CA ASP A 74 20.04 1.42 9.80
C ASP A 74 19.61 1.20 8.33
N GLN A 75 18.74 0.23 8.06
CA GLN A 75 18.26 -0.05 6.72
C GLN A 75 17.11 0.89 6.36
N MET A 76 17.19 1.49 5.18
CA MET A 76 16.15 2.33 4.59
C MET A 76 15.78 1.83 3.20
N THR A 77 14.48 1.71 2.94
CA THR A 77 13.93 1.30 1.64
C THR A 77 12.86 2.28 1.19
N GLU A 78 12.98 2.83 -0.01
CA GLU A 78 11.97 3.72 -0.57
C GLU A 78 10.72 2.94 -0.97
N LEU A 79 9.56 3.40 -0.49
CA LEU A 79 8.25 2.91 -0.89
C LEU A 79 7.80 3.64 -2.14
N LYS A 80 8.24 3.14 -3.29
CA LYS A 80 7.80 3.64 -4.60
C LYS A 80 6.28 3.52 -4.78
N PRO A 81 5.65 4.39 -5.59
CA PRO A 81 6.25 5.49 -6.34
C PRO A 81 6.45 6.78 -5.51
N GLU A 82 7.23 7.71 -6.05
CA GLU A 82 7.22 9.13 -5.64
C GLU A 82 5.89 9.78 -6.05
N GLN A 83 5.38 10.71 -5.23
CA GLN A 83 4.05 11.28 -5.39
C GLN A 83 4.03 12.80 -5.17
N GLY A 84 2.93 13.47 -5.54
CA GLY A 84 2.75 14.91 -5.34
C GLY A 84 2.27 15.32 -3.94
N TYR A 85 1.88 14.35 -3.11
CA TYR A 85 1.31 14.58 -1.78
C TYR A 85 1.85 13.57 -0.77
N GLY A 86 1.86 13.96 0.51
CA GLY A 86 2.00 13.02 1.62
C GLY A 86 0.88 11.97 1.63
N ALA A 87 1.14 10.84 2.27
CA ALA A 87 0.24 9.70 2.31
C ALA A 87 -0.10 9.28 3.73
N GLY A 88 -1.26 8.66 3.87
CA GLY A 88 -1.60 7.91 5.07
C GLY A 88 -1.16 6.44 4.93
N PHE A 89 -0.95 5.77 6.06
CA PHE A 89 -0.56 4.37 6.07
C PHE A 89 -1.35 3.54 7.08
N ARG A 90 -1.58 2.26 6.76
CA ARG A 90 -2.11 1.26 7.69
C ARG A 90 -1.30 -0.02 7.58
N PHE A 91 -0.80 -0.48 8.72
CA PHE A 91 -0.20 -1.81 8.84
C PHE A 91 -1.27 -2.83 9.21
N THR A 92 -1.10 -4.06 8.77
CA THR A 92 -1.77 -5.20 9.41
C THR A 92 -1.21 -5.40 10.82
N SER A 93 -1.99 -5.98 11.73
CA SER A 93 -1.57 -6.15 13.13
C SER A 93 -0.31 -6.99 13.33
N ASP A 94 -0.01 -7.89 12.38
CA ASP A 94 1.20 -8.71 12.34
C ASP A 94 2.43 -7.99 11.74
N SER A 95 2.29 -6.71 11.38
CA SER A 95 3.32 -5.90 10.73
C SER A 95 3.85 -6.44 9.40
N GLN A 96 3.19 -7.44 8.79
CA GLN A 96 3.67 -8.06 7.55
C GLN A 96 3.25 -7.32 6.28
N TRP A 97 2.12 -6.63 6.35
CA TRP A 97 1.55 -5.90 5.22
C TRP A 97 1.38 -4.43 5.55
N LEU A 98 1.50 -3.61 4.52
CA LEU A 98 1.37 -2.17 4.60
C LEU A 98 0.53 -1.68 3.42
N VAL A 99 -0.52 -0.92 3.73
CA VAL A 99 -1.33 -0.22 2.75
C VAL A 99 -0.99 1.27 2.83
N ARG A 100 -0.64 1.85 1.69
CA ARG A 100 -0.50 3.31 1.50
C ARG A 100 -1.79 3.85 0.93
N MET A 101 -2.37 4.83 1.63
CA MET A 101 -3.52 5.61 1.17
C MET A 101 -2.98 6.93 0.62
N GLN A 102 -2.82 6.98 -0.71
CA GLN A 102 -2.21 8.09 -1.41
C GLN A 102 -3.28 9.05 -1.91
N LYS A 103 -3.24 10.30 -1.44
CA LYS A 103 -4.00 11.37 -2.09
C LYS A 103 -3.38 11.71 -3.44
N THR A 104 -4.17 11.79 -4.50
CA THR A 104 -3.68 12.14 -5.84
C THR A 104 -4.23 13.46 -6.36
N GLY A 105 -5.27 13.99 -5.71
CA GLY A 105 -5.89 15.25 -6.07
C GLY A 105 -7.03 15.65 -5.14
N SER A 106 -7.87 16.57 -5.60
CA SER A 106 -9.09 16.95 -4.87
C SER A 106 -10.13 15.84 -5.02
N GLY A 107 -10.40 15.08 -3.96
CA GLY A 107 -11.38 13.99 -3.98
C GLY A 107 -10.90 12.67 -4.61
N GLU A 108 -9.65 12.60 -5.05
CA GLU A 108 -9.07 11.40 -5.65
C GLU A 108 -8.04 10.75 -4.73
N GLN A 109 -8.10 9.43 -4.67
CA GLN A 109 -7.18 8.62 -3.87
C GLN A 109 -6.78 7.35 -4.63
N ASP A 110 -5.54 6.94 -4.38
CA ASP A 110 -4.99 5.67 -4.81
C ASP A 110 -4.50 4.86 -3.60
N LEU A 111 -4.41 3.54 -3.77
CA LEU A 111 -3.99 2.58 -2.77
C LEU A 111 -2.80 1.81 -3.31
N PHE A 112 -1.72 1.74 -2.56
CA PHE A 112 -0.58 0.86 -2.86
C PHE A 112 -0.45 -0.20 -1.76
N LEU A 113 -0.06 -1.41 -2.16
CA LEU A 113 0.11 -2.53 -1.26
C LEU A 113 1.59 -2.95 -1.23
N TYR A 114 2.11 -3.10 -0.02
CA TYR A 114 3.45 -3.58 0.23
C TYR A 114 3.43 -4.77 1.19
N HIS A 115 4.40 -5.67 1.06
CA HIS A 115 4.67 -6.71 2.05
C HIS A 115 6.14 -6.75 2.41
N ILE A 116 6.45 -7.32 3.57
CA ILE A 116 7.82 -7.62 3.95
C ILE A 116 8.36 -8.76 3.08
N GLU A 117 9.52 -8.55 2.48
CA GLU A 117 10.34 -9.55 1.82
C GLU A 117 11.80 -9.33 2.23
N ASN A 118 12.48 -10.37 2.71
CA ASN A 118 13.87 -10.29 3.16
C ASN A 118 14.17 -9.12 4.12
N GLY A 119 13.20 -8.81 5.01
CA GLY A 119 13.33 -7.77 6.02
C GLY A 119 12.94 -6.35 5.58
N ALA A 120 12.63 -6.12 4.29
CA ALA A 120 12.24 -4.83 3.73
C ALA A 120 10.83 -4.86 3.12
N PHE A 121 10.14 -3.71 3.09
CA PHE A 121 8.88 -3.60 2.38
C PHE A 121 9.11 -3.46 0.87
N VAL A 122 8.43 -4.29 0.08
CA VAL A 122 8.44 -4.27 -1.38
C VAL A 122 7.01 -4.16 -1.90
N ASN A 123 6.83 -3.67 -3.14
CA ASN A 123 5.52 -3.62 -3.78
C ASN A 123 4.95 -5.04 -3.93
N ALA A 124 3.77 -5.28 -3.38
CA ALA A 124 3.08 -6.57 -3.46
C ALA A 124 2.44 -6.81 -4.84
N THR A 125 2.21 -5.74 -5.59
CA THR A 125 1.49 -5.76 -6.87
C THR A 125 2.21 -4.92 -7.92
N LYS A 126 2.06 -5.30 -9.19
CA LYS A 126 2.64 -4.53 -10.32
C LYS A 126 1.90 -3.22 -10.62
N LYS A 127 0.59 -3.20 -10.35
CA LYS A 127 -0.29 -2.03 -10.45
C LYS A 127 -0.68 -1.58 -9.06
N SER A 128 -1.25 -0.38 -8.92
CA SER A 128 -1.84 0.04 -7.65
C SER A 128 -2.96 -0.91 -7.23
N LEU A 129 -3.23 -0.99 -5.93
CA LEU A 129 -4.33 -1.78 -5.41
C LEU A 129 -5.69 -1.20 -5.87
N SER A 130 -5.79 0.12 -6.08
CA SER A 130 -7.00 0.73 -6.67
C SER A 130 -7.23 0.28 -8.09
N ASP A 131 -6.19 0.26 -8.93
CA ASP A 131 -6.29 -0.23 -10.31
C ASP A 131 -6.84 -1.65 -10.35
N LEU A 132 -6.37 -2.50 -9.43
CA LEU A 132 -6.84 -3.88 -9.34
C LEU A 132 -8.28 -3.96 -8.83
N ALA A 133 -8.67 -3.12 -7.87
CA ALA A 133 -10.03 -3.05 -7.34
C ALA A 133 -11.02 -2.55 -8.40
N TRP A 134 -10.68 -1.50 -9.16
CA TRP A 134 -11.47 -1.00 -10.28
C TRP A 134 -11.53 -2.00 -11.43
N ALA A 135 -10.43 -2.69 -11.75
CA ALA A 135 -10.44 -3.77 -12.74
C ALA A 135 -11.39 -4.91 -12.31
N TYR A 136 -11.38 -5.29 -11.03
CA TYR A 136 -12.34 -6.25 -10.50
C TYR A 136 -13.77 -5.73 -10.62
N PHE A 137 -14.05 -4.50 -10.18
CA PHE A 137 -15.36 -3.87 -10.32
C PHE A 137 -15.85 -3.93 -11.77
N HIS A 138 -15.06 -3.48 -12.75
CA HIS A 138 -15.48 -3.51 -14.16
C HIS A 138 -15.49 -4.90 -14.80
N SER A 139 -14.92 -5.93 -14.16
CA SER A 139 -15.01 -7.31 -14.66
C SER A 139 -16.38 -7.95 -14.42
N ARG A 140 -17.15 -7.45 -13.45
CA ARG A 140 -18.41 -8.09 -13.05
C ARG A 140 -19.57 -7.74 -14.00
N PRO A 141 -20.52 -8.66 -14.24
CA PRO A 141 -21.61 -8.43 -15.19
C PRO A 141 -22.52 -7.24 -14.86
N ASP A 142 -22.75 -6.98 -13.58
CA ASP A 142 -23.61 -5.93 -13.02
C ASP A 142 -23.00 -4.53 -13.13
N THR A 143 -21.67 -4.42 -13.17
CA THR A 143 -20.95 -3.14 -13.04
C THR A 143 -20.06 -2.81 -14.24
N LYS A 144 -19.78 -3.77 -15.15
CA LYS A 144 -18.93 -3.59 -16.33
C LYS A 144 -19.32 -2.43 -17.27
N LYS A 145 -20.58 -1.99 -17.24
CA LYS A 145 -21.09 -0.90 -18.09
C LYS A 145 -21.07 0.46 -17.40
N MET A 146 -20.80 0.50 -16.09
CA MET A 146 -20.77 1.75 -15.36
C MET A 146 -19.56 2.57 -15.79
N LYS A 147 -19.78 3.85 -16.08
CA LYS A 147 -18.74 4.81 -16.39
C LYS A 147 -18.83 5.95 -15.39
N LEU A 148 -17.68 6.29 -14.80
CA LEU A 148 -17.50 7.42 -13.90
C LEU A 148 -16.54 8.40 -14.58
N ASP A 149 -16.71 9.68 -14.30
CA ASP A 149 -15.99 10.77 -14.96
C ASP A 149 -15.14 11.59 -13.98
N TYR A 150 -15.56 11.72 -12.71
CA TYR A 150 -14.86 12.54 -11.71
C TYR A 150 -14.78 11.89 -10.32
N HIS A 151 -13.89 12.42 -9.48
CA HIS A 151 -13.74 12.05 -8.07
C HIS A 151 -13.62 10.53 -7.86
N ILE A 152 -12.93 9.86 -8.79
CA ILE A 152 -12.76 8.41 -8.78
C ILE A 152 -11.76 8.07 -7.67
N SER A 153 -12.19 7.25 -6.71
CA SER A 153 -11.36 6.87 -5.57
C SER A 153 -11.56 5.42 -5.18
N ALA A 154 -10.47 4.80 -4.74
CA ALA A 154 -10.53 3.59 -3.94
C ALA A 154 -10.00 3.91 -2.53
N ASN A 155 -10.76 3.56 -1.51
CA ASN A 155 -10.46 3.89 -0.12
C ASN A 155 -10.33 2.62 0.71
N LEU A 156 -9.32 2.57 1.57
CA LEU A 156 -9.19 1.49 2.54
C LEU A 156 -10.23 1.70 3.65
N MET A 157 -11.08 0.71 3.88
CA MET A 157 -12.03 0.77 4.99
C MET A 157 -11.30 0.66 6.34
N LYS A 158 -11.84 1.34 7.36
CA LYS A 158 -11.36 1.25 8.74
C LYS A 158 -11.39 -0.21 9.23
N GLY A 159 -10.35 -0.61 9.96
CA GLY A 159 -10.28 -1.92 10.63
C GLY A 159 -9.25 -2.87 10.04
N THR A 160 -8.27 -2.37 9.28
CA THR A 160 -7.15 -3.23 8.82
C THR A 160 -6.32 -3.73 10.00
N GLU A 161 -6.17 -2.86 11.00
CA GLU A 161 -5.44 -3.06 12.24
C GLU A 161 -6.10 -4.05 13.21
N ASP A 162 -7.42 -4.22 13.15
CA ASP A 162 -8.18 -5.10 14.06
C ASP A 162 -8.83 -6.29 13.35
N GLY A 163 -8.55 -6.46 12.06
CA GLY A 163 -9.16 -7.52 11.24
C GLY A 163 -10.65 -7.32 10.98
N TYR A 164 -11.12 -6.07 11.04
CA TYR A 164 -12.50 -5.65 10.83
C TYR A 164 -13.49 -6.22 11.85
N ARG A 165 -13.04 -6.46 13.09
CA ARG A 165 -13.88 -7.03 14.17
C ARG A 165 -15.15 -6.23 14.42
N TRP A 166 -15.15 -4.92 14.18
CA TRP A 166 -16.33 -4.06 14.28
C TRP A 166 -17.48 -4.48 13.34
N LEU A 167 -17.19 -5.23 12.27
CA LEU A 167 -18.17 -5.81 11.36
C LEU A 167 -18.75 -7.15 11.85
N GLY A 168 -18.36 -7.61 13.04
CA GLY A 168 -18.77 -8.92 13.58
C GLY A 168 -18.17 -10.11 12.82
N VAL A 169 -17.09 -9.89 12.06
CA VAL A 169 -16.36 -10.95 11.35
C VAL A 169 -15.13 -11.39 12.14
N ASP A 170 -14.79 -12.66 12.02
CA ASP A 170 -13.55 -13.23 12.57
C ASP A 170 -12.72 -13.83 11.44
N TRP A 171 -12.15 -12.94 10.62
CA TRP A 171 -11.30 -13.36 9.53
C TRP A 171 -9.89 -13.68 10.03
N PRO A 172 -9.29 -14.79 9.58
CA PRO A 172 -8.01 -15.24 10.13
C PRO A 172 -6.86 -14.31 9.70
N ASN A 173 -5.91 -14.12 10.62
CA ASN A 173 -4.53 -13.68 10.34
C ASN A 173 -4.40 -12.44 9.44
N ASN A 174 -5.20 -11.40 9.69
CA ASN A 174 -5.21 -10.16 8.89
C ASN A 174 -5.32 -10.38 7.37
N ARG A 175 -5.89 -11.51 6.93
CA ARG A 175 -5.79 -12.00 5.55
C ARG A 175 -6.44 -11.08 4.52
N TYR A 176 -7.39 -10.26 4.93
CA TYR A 176 -8.21 -9.51 4.00
C TYR A 176 -8.04 -8.02 4.17
N LEU A 177 -8.13 -7.29 3.07
CA LEU A 177 -8.34 -5.85 3.04
C LEU A 177 -9.73 -5.57 2.49
N LEU A 178 -10.42 -4.60 3.09
CA LEU A 178 -11.70 -4.10 2.59
C LEU A 178 -11.50 -2.74 1.95
N ILE A 179 -12.01 -2.62 0.73
CA ILE A 179 -11.83 -1.45 -0.12
C ILE A 179 -13.20 -0.97 -0.56
N SER A 180 -13.46 0.32 -0.43
CA SER A 180 -14.62 0.96 -1.02
C SER A 180 -14.26 1.79 -2.26
N LEU A 181 -15.15 1.77 -3.24
CA LEU A 181 -15.02 2.44 -4.52
C LEU A 181 -16.11 3.51 -4.64
N SER A 182 -15.71 4.70 -5.07
CA SER A 182 -16.61 5.82 -5.28
C SER A 182 -16.19 6.61 -6.52
N GLY A 183 -17.15 7.33 -7.10
CA GLY A 183 -16.91 8.32 -8.14
C GLY A 183 -18.21 8.85 -8.71
N GLU A 184 -18.11 9.92 -9.48
CA GLU A 184 -19.25 10.68 -9.99
C GLU A 184 -19.36 10.58 -11.51
N MET A 185 -20.59 10.67 -12.02
CA MET A 185 -20.90 10.77 -13.44
C MET A 185 -21.07 12.23 -13.83
N ASP A 186 -20.44 12.65 -14.92
CA ASP A 186 -20.65 13.99 -15.50
C ASP A 186 -22.09 14.14 -16.03
N LYS A 187 -22.60 13.07 -16.65
CA LYS A 187 -23.91 13.07 -17.32
C LYS A 187 -24.98 12.46 -16.43
N HIS A 188 -25.82 13.32 -15.86
CA HIS A 188 -27.01 12.91 -15.10
C HIS A 188 -28.24 13.79 -15.41
N PRO A 189 -29.45 13.34 -15.07
CA PRO A 189 -30.68 14.12 -15.27
C PRO A 189 -30.64 15.49 -14.58
N LYS A 190 -31.39 16.48 -15.12
CA LYS A 190 -31.41 17.86 -14.59
C LYS A 190 -31.93 17.99 -13.16
N ASN A 191 -32.80 17.08 -12.73
CA ASN A 191 -33.35 17.03 -11.38
C ASN A 191 -32.41 16.32 -10.38
N VAL A 192 -31.28 15.81 -10.85
CA VAL A 192 -30.23 15.19 -10.06
C VAL A 192 -29.09 16.21 -9.92
N ALA A 193 -28.60 16.40 -8.69
CA ALA A 193 -27.44 17.22 -8.38
C ALA A 193 -26.14 16.46 -8.62
N VAL A 194 -26.08 15.18 -8.20
CA VAL A 194 -24.93 14.28 -8.38
C VAL A 194 -25.45 12.86 -8.62
N LYS A 195 -24.83 12.12 -9.52
CA LYS A 195 -25.06 10.68 -9.72
C LYS A 195 -23.72 9.98 -9.82
N GLY A 196 -23.64 8.73 -9.37
CA GLY A 196 -22.40 7.97 -9.50
C GLY A 196 -22.41 6.66 -8.74
N LEU A 197 -21.25 6.32 -8.20
CA LEU A 197 -21.02 5.20 -7.31
C LEU A 197 -20.63 5.76 -5.94
N ALA A 198 -21.32 5.34 -4.89
CA ALA A 198 -20.93 5.71 -3.52
C ALA A 198 -20.66 4.48 -2.69
N ASP A 199 -19.40 4.33 -2.25
CA ASP A 199 -19.01 3.39 -1.20
C ASP A 199 -19.35 1.93 -1.53
N TRP A 200 -19.13 1.52 -2.79
CA TRP A 200 -19.25 0.12 -3.20
C TRP A 200 -18.05 -0.68 -2.71
N LYS A 201 -18.29 -1.79 -2.01
CA LYS A 201 -17.27 -2.48 -1.21
C LYS A 201 -16.85 -3.79 -1.85
N CYS A 202 -15.55 -4.05 -1.84
CA CYS A 202 -14.97 -5.35 -2.15
C CYS A 202 -13.91 -5.73 -1.14
N ARG A 203 -13.54 -7.01 -1.18
CA ARG A 203 -12.51 -7.58 -0.31
C ARG A 203 -11.38 -8.12 -1.16
N TYR A 204 -10.15 -7.80 -0.77
CA TYR A 204 -8.93 -8.35 -1.35
C TYR A 204 -8.32 -9.37 -0.40
N ASP A 205 -7.98 -10.55 -0.91
CA ASP A 205 -7.31 -11.61 -0.16
C ASP A 205 -5.80 -11.53 -0.36
N LEU A 206 -5.08 -11.12 0.69
CA LEU A 206 -3.62 -10.97 0.69
C LEU A 206 -2.87 -12.27 0.38
N LYS A 207 -3.49 -13.43 0.64
CA LYS A 207 -2.87 -14.73 0.37
C LYS A 207 -3.02 -15.16 -1.09
N THR A 208 -4.18 -14.90 -1.69
CA THR A 208 -4.48 -15.39 -3.05
C THR A 208 -4.35 -14.32 -4.12
N GLY A 209 -4.27 -13.05 -3.73
CA GLY A 209 -4.24 -11.90 -4.63
C GLY A 209 -5.55 -11.70 -5.39
N LYS A 210 -6.68 -12.18 -4.84
CA LYS A 210 -7.99 -12.16 -5.51
C LYS A 210 -8.97 -11.24 -4.80
N PHE A 211 -9.87 -10.68 -5.59
CA PHE A 211 -11.00 -9.92 -5.11
C PHE A 211 -12.28 -10.75 -5.06
N ASP A 212 -13.11 -10.50 -4.04
CA ASP A 212 -14.49 -10.95 -3.98
C ASP A 212 -15.41 -9.89 -3.34
N VAL A 213 -16.72 -10.15 -3.33
CA VAL A 213 -17.71 -9.34 -2.60
C VAL A 213 -18.31 -10.23 -1.50
N PRO A 214 -17.94 -10.01 -0.23
CA PRO A 214 -18.60 -10.66 0.89
C PRO A 214 -20.11 -10.45 0.87
N LYS A 215 -20.89 -11.50 1.18
CA LYS A 215 -22.37 -11.46 1.18
C LYS A 215 -22.94 -10.33 2.04
N MET A 216 -22.24 -9.96 3.10
CA MET A 216 -22.66 -8.89 4.01
C MET A 216 -22.71 -7.50 3.37
N PHE A 217 -22.06 -7.28 2.22
CA PHE A 217 -22.11 -6.02 1.49
C PHE A 217 -23.10 -6.06 0.32
N ALA A 218 -23.82 -7.16 0.11
CA ALA A 218 -24.66 -7.31 -1.07
C ALA A 218 -25.75 -6.25 -1.16
N LYS A 219 -26.38 -5.90 -0.03
CA LYS A 219 -27.43 -4.89 0.03
C LYS A 219 -26.86 -3.49 -0.21
N GLU A 220 -25.83 -3.13 0.54
CA GLU A 220 -25.17 -1.84 0.48
C GLU A 220 -24.55 -1.59 -0.89
N ASN A 221 -23.98 -2.63 -1.52
CA ASN A 221 -23.45 -2.53 -2.87
C ASN A 221 -24.54 -2.38 -3.92
N ALA A 222 -25.72 -2.96 -3.72
CA ALA A 222 -26.84 -2.72 -4.63
C ALA A 222 -27.33 -1.27 -4.50
N GLU A 223 -27.40 -0.74 -3.28
CA GLU A 223 -27.74 0.67 -3.02
C GLU A 223 -26.68 1.63 -3.59
N ALA A 224 -25.40 1.28 -3.46
CA ALA A 224 -24.27 2.07 -3.98
C ALA A 224 -24.35 2.31 -5.49
N LEU A 225 -24.91 1.37 -6.25
CA LEU A 225 -25.05 1.46 -7.70
C LEU A 225 -26.17 2.41 -8.14
N GLU A 226 -27.13 2.68 -7.25
CA GLU A 226 -28.26 3.57 -7.50
C GLU A 226 -28.05 4.96 -6.85
N TRP A 227 -26.85 5.25 -6.38
CA TRP A 227 -26.57 6.47 -5.64
C TRP A 227 -26.77 7.73 -6.50
N GLU A 228 -27.63 8.62 -6.00
CA GLU A 228 -27.85 9.95 -6.52
C GLU A 228 -28.24 10.94 -5.41
N ILE A 229 -27.87 12.19 -5.58
CA ILE A 229 -28.33 13.32 -4.77
C ILE A 229 -29.31 14.12 -5.62
N LYS A 230 -30.55 14.29 -5.16
CA LYS A 230 -31.55 15.12 -5.85
C LYS A 230 -31.41 16.59 -5.45
N ARG A 231 -31.84 17.47 -6.34
CA ARG A 231 -31.92 18.92 -6.10
C ARG A 231 -33.14 19.28 -5.26
#